data_AF-N9NBF6-F1
#
_entry.id   AF-N9NBF6-F1
#
_cell.length_a   1.000
_cell.length_b   1.000
_cell.length_c   1.000
_cell.angle_alpha   90.00
_cell.angle_beta   90.00
_cell.angle_gamma   90.00
#
_symmetry.space_group_name_H-M   'P 1'
#
loop_
_entity.id
_entity.type
_entity.pdbx_description
1 polymer ?
#
loop_
_entity_poly.entity_id
_entity_poly.type
_entity_poly.pdbx_seq_one_letter_code
_entity_poly.pdbx_strand_id
1 'polypeptide(L)'
;MSKLKTTFAITCLLSSVLLLSACNKDKEPAANKEQQSSSAKDAIGQLNQTPIKHFPATADDGHDIAILDDYDRRFTDMSDSMEMELAKMKEANSLTPEFEQQRQKDNVNSALKMLKELELKTEQGRYIQGLLYDYWDHQAKVLEQANRSTSPQKTDTSQQVNHLNEYLHAQSQLHYWRNAQPAETKMQAE
;
A
#
# COMPACT_ATOMS: atom_id res chain seq x y z
N MET A 1 35.15 -30.69 -21.05
CA MET A 1 34.14 -29.63 -21.27
C MET A 1 33.52 -29.31 -19.91
N SER A 2 33.86 -28.14 -19.37
CA SER A 2 33.55 -27.72 -17.99
C SER A 2 32.06 -27.40 -17.82
N LYS A 3 31.44 -27.94 -16.76
CA LYS A 3 30.12 -27.51 -16.30
C LYS A 3 30.31 -26.37 -15.30
N LEU A 4 30.00 -25.14 -15.70
CA LEU A 4 29.95 -24.00 -14.78
C LEU A 4 28.69 -24.14 -13.91
N LYS A 5 28.88 -24.15 -12.59
CA LYS A 5 27.82 -24.00 -11.60
C LYS A 5 27.70 -22.50 -11.30
N THR A 6 26.52 -21.93 -11.54
CA THR A 6 26.25 -20.53 -11.21
C THR A 6 25.82 -20.43 -9.76
N THR A 7 26.73 -20.01 -8.90
CA THR A 7 26.47 -19.67 -7.49
C THR A 7 25.94 -18.23 -7.45
N PHE A 8 24.70 -18.01 -7.02
CA PHE A 8 24.20 -16.66 -6.78
C PHE A 8 24.57 -16.26 -5.35
N ALA A 9 25.53 -15.36 -5.21
CA ALA A 9 25.95 -14.79 -3.93
C ALA A 9 24.93 -13.72 -3.51
N ILE A 10 24.28 -13.91 -2.36
CA ILE A 10 23.44 -12.89 -1.73
C ILE A 10 24.37 -11.95 -0.98
N THR A 11 24.48 -10.72 -1.46
CA THR A 11 25.20 -9.63 -0.80
C THR A 11 24.39 -9.17 0.41
N CYS A 12 24.76 -9.62 1.60
CA CYS A 12 24.33 -9.05 2.87
C CYS A 12 25.07 -7.74 3.11
N LEU A 13 24.46 -6.58 2.87
CA LEU A 13 24.97 -5.29 3.37
C LEU A 13 23.84 -4.26 3.54
N LEU A 14 23.31 -4.12 4.75
CA LEU A 14 22.73 -2.86 5.23
C LEU A 14 22.98 -2.73 6.73
N SER A 15 24.23 -2.39 7.09
CA SER A 15 24.57 -1.81 8.39
C SER A 15 24.33 -0.31 8.33
N SER A 16 23.24 0.14 8.96
CA SER A 16 22.89 1.55 9.08
C SER A 16 23.84 2.26 10.05
N VAL A 17 24.72 3.12 9.53
CA VAL A 17 25.30 4.22 10.29
C VAL A 17 24.66 5.50 9.76
N LEU A 18 23.67 6.03 10.48
CA LEU A 18 23.16 7.37 10.25
C LEU A 18 24.13 8.36 10.89
N LEU A 19 25.09 8.87 10.11
CA LEU A 19 25.81 10.09 10.47
C LEU A 19 24.93 11.29 10.08
N LEU A 20 24.43 11.99 11.10
CA LEU A 20 23.83 13.30 10.99
C LEU A 20 24.90 14.31 10.54
N SER A 21 24.82 14.77 9.29
CA SER A 21 25.56 15.94 8.81
C SER A 21 24.58 17.08 8.57
N ALA A 22 24.82 18.16 9.32
CA ALA A 22 24.07 19.40 9.32
C ALA A 22 24.12 20.13 7.96
N CYS A 23 23.10 20.96 7.72
CA CYS A 23 22.96 21.87 6.59
C CYS A 23 24.22 22.70 6.33
N ASN A 24 24.61 22.83 5.06
CA ASN A 24 25.17 24.08 4.57
C ASN A 24 24.81 24.33 3.11
N LYS A 25 24.58 25.60 2.82
CA LYS A 25 24.15 26.18 1.55
C LYS A 25 25.38 26.47 0.69
N ASP A 26 25.16 26.44 -0.63
CA ASP A 26 25.96 26.98 -1.75
C ASP A 26 26.81 26.02 -2.63
N LYS A 27 26.53 26.22 -3.93
CA LYS A 27 27.29 25.96 -5.17
C LYS A 27 27.14 24.60 -5.88
N GLU A 28 26.46 24.68 -7.03
CA GLU A 28 26.68 23.82 -8.20
C GLU A 28 28.18 23.72 -8.54
N PRO A 29 28.59 22.56 -9.05
CA PRO A 29 29.00 22.52 -10.45
C PRO A 29 28.42 21.33 -11.22
N ALA A 30 28.11 21.58 -12.48
CA ALA A 30 27.65 20.61 -13.47
C ALA A 30 28.67 19.49 -13.73
N ALA A 31 28.17 18.25 -13.86
CA ALA A 31 28.86 17.16 -14.56
C ALA A 31 27.86 16.25 -15.28
N ASN A 32 28.30 15.79 -16.44
CA ASN A 32 27.57 15.24 -17.58
C ASN A 32 27.24 13.74 -17.42
N LYS A 33 26.13 13.32 -18.04
CA LYS A 33 25.76 11.95 -18.52
C LYS A 33 25.77 10.79 -17.51
N GLU A 34 24.61 10.18 -17.31
CA GLU A 34 24.30 8.91 -17.96
C GLU A 34 22.80 8.61 -17.87
N GLN A 35 22.23 8.32 -19.04
CA GLN A 35 20.82 8.02 -19.28
C GLN A 35 20.61 6.55 -18.91
N GLN A 36 20.30 6.30 -17.64
CA GLN A 36 19.99 4.96 -17.13
C GLN A 36 18.54 4.95 -16.65
N SER A 37 17.72 4.10 -17.25
CA SER A 37 16.27 4.04 -17.05
C SER A 37 15.90 3.92 -15.57
N SER A 38 15.42 5.01 -14.99
CA SER A 38 15.08 5.17 -13.56
C SER A 38 13.57 5.23 -13.30
N SER A 39 12.74 4.69 -14.20
CA SER A 39 11.29 4.91 -14.14
C SER A 39 10.61 4.37 -12.87
N ALA A 40 11.23 3.43 -12.15
CA ALA A 40 10.67 2.89 -10.91
C ALA A 40 11.18 3.59 -9.63
N LYS A 41 12.40 4.16 -9.63
CA LYS A 41 12.97 4.83 -8.45
C LYS A 41 12.52 6.29 -8.32
N ASP A 42 12.28 6.97 -9.44
CA ASP A 42 11.78 8.36 -9.44
C ASP A 42 10.27 8.42 -9.17
N ALA A 43 9.56 7.32 -9.42
CA ALA A 43 8.12 7.15 -9.25
C ALA A 43 7.70 7.12 -7.76
N ILE A 44 8.43 6.42 -6.89
CA ILE A 44 8.16 6.41 -5.43
C ILE A 44 8.56 7.74 -4.77
N GLY A 45 9.44 8.53 -5.40
CA GLY A 45 9.76 9.90 -4.97
C GLY A 45 8.62 10.92 -5.17
N GLN A 46 7.54 10.53 -5.86
CA GLN A 46 6.36 11.35 -6.15
C GLN A 46 5.14 10.94 -5.32
N LEU A 47 5.36 10.43 -4.10
CA LEU A 47 4.32 10.33 -3.10
C LEU A 47 3.88 11.75 -2.70
N ASN A 48 2.95 12.32 -3.46
CA ASN A 48 2.43 13.65 -3.21
C ASN A 48 1.37 13.55 -2.12
N GLN A 49 1.60 14.23 -1.00
CA GLN A 49 0.58 14.34 0.04
C GLN A 49 -0.61 15.16 -0.49
N THR A 50 -1.69 14.47 -0.85
CA THR A 50 -2.97 15.13 -1.14
C THR A 50 -3.43 15.85 0.14
N PRO A 51 -3.85 17.14 0.04
CA PRO A 51 -4.32 17.87 1.21
C PRO A 51 -5.51 17.18 1.88
N ILE A 52 -5.55 17.22 3.21
CA ILE A 52 -6.68 16.74 4.00
C ILE A 52 -7.94 17.52 3.61
N LYS A 53 -8.93 16.82 3.05
CA LYS A 53 -10.28 17.33 2.85
C LYS A 53 -10.96 17.44 4.21
N HIS A 54 -11.49 18.62 4.51
CA HIS A 54 -12.18 18.89 5.77
C HIS A 54 -13.67 18.55 5.65
N PHE A 55 -14.21 18.00 6.73
CA PHE A 55 -15.62 17.68 6.89
C PHE A 55 -16.11 18.25 8.23
N PRO A 56 -17.40 18.59 8.37
CA PRO A 56 -17.95 18.98 9.66
C PRO A 56 -17.92 17.80 10.63
N ALA A 57 -17.58 18.06 11.89
CA ALA A 57 -17.65 17.05 12.95
C ALA A 57 -19.11 16.60 13.17
N THR A 58 -19.30 15.31 13.43
CA THR A 58 -20.63 14.73 13.67
C THR A 58 -20.64 13.88 14.95
N ALA A 59 -21.84 13.57 15.45
CA ALA A 59 -22.00 12.68 16.60
C ALA A 59 -21.62 11.21 16.29
N ASP A 60 -21.63 10.83 15.01
CA ASP A 60 -21.29 9.47 14.56
C ASP A 60 -19.80 9.32 14.17
N ASP A 61 -18.97 10.34 14.38
CA ASP A 61 -17.54 10.29 14.03
C ASP A 61 -16.81 9.12 14.72
N GLY A 62 -17.01 8.96 16.03
CA GLY A 62 -16.38 7.87 16.79
C GLY A 62 -16.84 6.49 16.31
N HIS A 63 -18.09 6.36 15.89
CA HIS A 63 -18.64 5.11 15.33
C HIS A 63 -17.97 4.74 14.01
N ASP A 64 -17.93 5.67 13.05
CA ASP A 64 -17.35 5.42 11.73
C ASP A 64 -15.84 5.19 11.79
N ILE A 65 -15.13 5.92 12.67
CA ILE A 65 -13.72 5.67 12.95
C ILE A 65 -13.52 4.24 13.44
N ALA A 66 -14.30 3.77 14.43
CA ALA A 66 -14.16 2.41 14.94
C ALA A 66 -14.43 1.34 13.87
N ILE A 67 -15.39 1.56 12.96
CA ILE A 67 -15.66 0.66 11.83
C ILE A 67 -14.47 0.61 10.85
N LEU A 68 -13.89 1.76 10.52
CA LEU A 68 -12.73 1.83 9.62
C LEU A 68 -11.47 1.24 10.26
N ASP A 69 -11.32 1.36 11.58
CA ASP A 69 -10.22 0.77 12.34
C ASP A 69 -10.37 -0.77 12.39
N ASP A 70 -11.57 -1.29 12.61
CA ASP A 70 -11.84 -2.73 12.54
C ASP A 70 -11.60 -3.29 11.14
N TYR A 71 -11.99 -2.55 10.09
CA TYR A 71 -11.69 -2.90 8.72
C TYR A 71 -10.17 -3.07 8.48
N ASP A 72 -9.37 -2.08 8.89
CA ASP A 72 -7.91 -2.09 8.72
C ASP A 72 -7.27 -3.26 9.48
N ARG A 73 -7.71 -3.50 10.71
CA ARG A 73 -7.27 -4.64 11.53
C ARG A 73 -7.59 -5.97 10.85
N ARG A 74 -8.85 -6.19 10.44
CA ARG A 74 -9.27 -7.45 9.81
C ARG A 74 -8.57 -7.69 8.48
N PHE A 75 -8.33 -6.64 7.70
CA PHE A 75 -7.57 -6.74 6.46
C PHE A 75 -6.11 -7.11 6.71
N THR A 76 -5.48 -6.53 7.74
CA THR A 76 -4.11 -6.85 8.16
C THR A 76 -4.02 -8.30 8.63
N ASP A 77 -4.90 -8.73 9.54
CA ASP A 77 -4.93 -10.11 10.06
C ASP A 77 -5.05 -11.14 8.92
N MET A 78 -5.92 -10.87 7.95
CA MET A 78 -6.10 -11.73 6.77
C MET A 78 -4.86 -11.75 5.87
N SER A 79 -4.25 -10.59 5.63
CA SER A 79 -3.07 -10.46 4.77
C SER A 79 -1.87 -11.17 5.41
N ASP A 80 -1.63 -10.97 6.70
CA ASP A 80 -0.56 -11.64 7.45
C ASP A 80 -0.76 -13.17 7.43
N SER A 81 -2.01 -13.64 7.60
CA SER A 81 -2.33 -15.06 7.51
C SER A 81 -2.01 -15.63 6.12
N MET A 82 -2.31 -14.88 5.05
CA MET A 82 -1.97 -15.28 3.68
C MET A 82 -0.45 -15.30 3.47
N GLU A 83 0.28 -14.28 3.93
CA GLU A 83 1.75 -14.23 3.80
C GLU A 83 2.42 -15.42 4.51
N MET A 84 1.95 -15.77 5.70
CA MET A 84 2.42 -16.96 6.42
C MET A 84 2.13 -18.27 5.66
N GLU A 85 0.97 -18.40 5.03
CA GLU A 85 0.62 -19.57 4.20
C GLU A 85 1.57 -19.68 2.99
N LEU A 86 1.75 -18.58 2.25
CA LEU A 86 2.64 -18.54 1.09
C LEU A 86 4.09 -18.84 1.46
N ALA A 87 4.57 -18.31 2.60
CA ALA A 87 5.91 -18.60 3.12
C ALA A 87 6.09 -20.09 3.42
N LYS A 88 5.13 -20.73 4.11
CA LYS A 88 5.16 -22.17 4.41
C LYS A 88 5.18 -23.02 3.14
N MET A 89 4.37 -22.67 2.14
CA MET A 89 4.35 -23.40 0.87
C MET A 89 5.65 -23.23 0.08
N LYS A 90 6.26 -22.04 0.15
CA LYS A 90 7.57 -21.79 -0.45
C LYS A 90 8.65 -22.65 0.20
N GLU A 91 8.68 -22.73 1.53
CA GLU A 91 9.60 -23.60 2.27
C GLU A 91 9.40 -25.09 1.94
N ALA A 92 8.15 -25.51 1.75
CA ALA A 92 7.80 -26.87 1.35
C ALA A 92 8.06 -27.18 -0.14
N ASN A 93 8.52 -26.21 -0.94
CA ASN A 93 8.62 -26.29 -2.41
C ASN A 93 7.29 -26.70 -3.09
N SER A 94 6.16 -26.34 -2.48
CA SER A 94 4.81 -26.63 -2.99
C SER A 94 4.09 -25.39 -3.52
N LEU A 95 4.69 -24.21 -3.38
CA LEU A 95 4.13 -22.96 -3.89
C LEU A 95 4.19 -22.94 -5.43
N THR A 96 3.03 -22.86 -6.08
CA THR A 96 2.94 -22.64 -7.53
C THR A 96 2.55 -21.20 -7.84
N PRO A 97 2.94 -20.66 -9.01
CA PRO A 97 2.54 -19.32 -9.42
C PRO A 97 1.02 -19.13 -9.48
N GLU A 98 0.28 -20.16 -9.91
CA GLU A 98 -1.18 -20.12 -10.01
C GLU A 98 -1.84 -20.02 -8.62
N PHE A 99 -1.28 -20.72 -7.64
CA PHE A 99 -1.77 -20.62 -6.26
C PHE A 99 -1.50 -19.24 -5.68
N GLU A 100 -0.26 -18.72 -5.82
CA GLU A 100 0.09 -17.38 -5.35
C GLU A 100 -0.82 -16.30 -5.95
N GLN A 101 -1.05 -16.36 -7.27
CA GLN A 101 -1.93 -15.45 -7.96
C GLN A 101 -3.40 -15.56 -7.49
N GLN A 102 -3.89 -16.76 -7.26
CA GLN A 102 -5.24 -16.97 -6.73
C GLN A 102 -5.37 -16.37 -5.32
N ARG A 103 -4.38 -16.55 -4.45
CA ARG A 103 -4.39 -15.97 -3.10
C ARG A 103 -4.36 -14.44 -3.13
N GLN A 104 -3.56 -13.84 -4.00
CA GLN A 104 -3.58 -12.38 -4.20
C GLN A 104 -4.96 -11.88 -4.62
N LYS A 105 -5.62 -12.59 -5.57
CA LYS A 105 -6.98 -12.26 -6.01
C LYS A 105 -8.01 -12.40 -4.87
N ASP A 106 -7.91 -13.46 -4.07
CA ASP A 106 -8.79 -13.67 -2.92
C ASP A 106 -8.65 -12.56 -1.89
N ASN A 107 -7.41 -12.11 -1.62
CA ASN A 107 -7.14 -11.04 -0.66
C ASN A 107 -7.77 -9.71 -1.10
N VAL A 108 -7.59 -9.34 -2.37
CA VAL A 108 -8.17 -8.12 -2.94
C VAL A 108 -9.70 -8.17 -2.95
N ASN A 109 -10.29 -9.31 -3.33
CA ASN A 109 -11.75 -9.46 -3.31
C ASN A 109 -12.32 -9.40 -1.89
N SER A 110 -11.58 -9.92 -0.91
CA SER A 110 -11.97 -9.85 0.50
C SER A 110 -11.94 -8.42 1.01
N ALA A 111 -10.92 -7.63 0.66
CA ALA A 111 -10.87 -6.19 0.96
C ALA A 111 -12.09 -5.45 0.37
N LEU A 112 -12.38 -5.65 -0.92
CA LEU A 112 -13.53 -5.05 -1.58
C LEU A 112 -14.87 -5.44 -0.95
N LYS A 113 -15.02 -6.71 -0.58
CA LYS A 113 -16.24 -7.20 0.07
C LYS A 113 -16.41 -6.56 1.45
N MET A 114 -15.38 -6.57 2.28
CA MET A 114 -15.41 -5.94 3.60
C MET A 114 -15.72 -4.45 3.51
N LEU A 115 -15.14 -3.74 2.53
CA LEU A 115 -15.44 -2.32 2.30
C LEU A 115 -16.91 -2.09 1.96
N LYS A 116 -17.52 -2.91 1.10
CA LYS A 116 -18.94 -2.76 0.72
C LYS A 116 -19.89 -3.01 1.88
N GLU A 117 -19.46 -3.75 2.89
CA GLU A 117 -20.26 -4.12 4.07
C GLU A 117 -20.14 -3.09 5.20
N LEU A 118 -19.28 -2.06 5.08
CA LEU A 118 -19.15 -1.03 6.09
C LEU A 118 -20.40 -0.13 6.12
N GLU A 119 -21.03 -0.05 7.30
CA GLU A 119 -22.20 0.80 7.54
C GLU A 119 -21.78 2.18 8.07
N LEU A 120 -21.20 3.02 7.19
CA LEU A 120 -20.70 4.34 7.57
C LEU A 120 -21.79 5.43 7.50
N LYS A 121 -21.92 6.19 8.59
CA LYS A 121 -22.98 7.18 8.78
C LYS A 121 -22.58 8.59 8.35
N THR A 122 -21.30 8.91 8.42
CA THR A 122 -20.75 10.25 8.14
C THR A 122 -20.34 10.40 6.67
N GLU A 123 -20.27 11.65 6.19
CA GLU A 123 -19.72 11.94 4.86
C GLU A 123 -18.22 11.63 4.81
N GLN A 124 -17.49 11.93 5.89
CA GLN A 124 -16.05 11.67 5.99
C GLN A 124 -15.73 10.17 5.94
N GLY A 125 -16.49 9.35 6.67
CA GLY A 125 -16.37 7.89 6.64
C GLY A 125 -16.59 7.34 5.23
N ARG A 126 -17.70 7.71 4.58
CA ARG A 126 -17.99 7.30 3.19
C ARG A 126 -16.94 7.79 2.19
N TYR A 127 -16.36 8.96 2.42
CA TYR A 127 -15.26 9.45 1.59
C TYR A 127 -14.00 8.58 1.73
N ILE A 128 -13.61 8.21 2.95
CA ILE A 128 -12.47 7.30 3.19
C ILE A 128 -12.75 5.92 2.58
N GLN A 129 -13.96 5.39 2.76
CA GLN A 129 -14.40 4.13 2.13
C GLN A 129 -14.27 4.19 0.61
N GLY A 130 -14.65 5.29 -0.03
CA GLY A 130 -14.50 5.49 -1.47
C GLY A 130 -13.05 5.42 -1.92
N LEU A 131 -12.15 6.14 -1.23
CA LEU A 131 -10.71 6.10 -1.54
C LEU A 131 -10.11 4.68 -1.41
N LEU A 132 -10.47 3.97 -0.34
CA LEU A 132 -10.04 2.58 -0.16
C LEU A 132 -10.61 1.66 -1.24
N TYR A 133 -11.88 1.86 -1.60
CA TYR A 133 -12.56 1.08 -2.62
C TYR A 133 -11.88 1.23 -3.98
N ASP A 134 -11.62 2.47 -4.40
CA ASP A 134 -11.00 2.78 -5.69
C ASP A 134 -9.61 2.14 -5.79
N TYR A 135 -8.83 2.18 -4.70
CA TYR A 135 -7.55 1.48 -4.63
C TYR A 135 -7.70 -0.02 -4.86
N TRP A 136 -8.55 -0.71 -4.10
CA TRP A 136 -8.68 -2.17 -4.23
C TRP A 136 -9.31 -2.60 -5.55
N ASP A 137 -10.24 -1.80 -6.09
CA ASP A 137 -10.86 -2.06 -7.40
C ASP A 137 -9.83 -1.94 -8.52
N HIS A 138 -8.92 -0.97 -8.43
CA HIS A 138 -7.77 -0.90 -9.32
C HIS A 138 -6.85 -2.12 -9.19
N GLN A 139 -6.52 -2.54 -7.96
CA GLN A 139 -5.68 -3.73 -7.75
C GLN A 139 -6.33 -5.00 -8.34
N ALA A 140 -7.65 -5.14 -8.23
CA ALA A 140 -8.39 -6.23 -8.85
C ALA A 140 -8.24 -6.23 -10.38
N LYS A 141 -8.41 -5.05 -11.01
CA LYS A 141 -8.25 -4.89 -12.46
C LYS A 141 -6.84 -5.22 -12.94
N VAL A 142 -5.81 -4.82 -12.19
CA VAL A 142 -4.40 -5.15 -12.52
C VAL A 142 -4.18 -6.67 -12.50
N LEU A 143 -4.70 -7.36 -11.47
CA LEU A 143 -4.60 -8.82 -11.37
C LEU A 143 -5.37 -9.53 -12.49
N GLU A 144 -6.53 -9.03 -12.89
CA GLU A 144 -7.29 -9.59 -14.02
C GLU A 144 -6.59 -9.39 -15.37
N GLN A 145 -5.96 -8.24 -15.59
CA GLN A 145 -5.21 -7.96 -16.81
C GLN A 145 -3.97 -8.84 -16.92
N ALA A 146 -3.25 -9.05 -15.81
CA ALA A 146 -2.10 -9.95 -15.76
C ALA A 146 -2.46 -11.40 -16.13
N ASN A 147 -3.69 -11.83 -15.83
CA ASN A 147 -4.21 -13.15 -16.21
C ASN A 147 -4.53 -13.32 -17.70
N ARG A 148 -4.81 -12.22 -18.42
CA ARG A 148 -5.27 -12.28 -19.83
C ARG A 148 -4.14 -12.08 -20.85
N SER A 149 -3.04 -11.47 -20.44
CA SER A 149 -1.94 -11.12 -21.34
C SER A 149 -0.81 -12.16 -21.27
N THR A 150 -0.52 -12.84 -22.39
CA THR A 150 0.66 -13.73 -22.54
C THR A 150 1.97 -12.99 -22.80
N SER A 151 1.94 -11.65 -22.83
CA SER A 151 3.08 -10.78 -23.09
C SER A 151 3.33 -9.89 -21.87
N PRO A 152 4.59 -9.61 -21.47
CA PRO A 152 4.89 -8.73 -20.35
C PRO A 152 4.36 -7.33 -20.65
N GLN A 153 3.17 -7.02 -20.11
CA GLN A 153 2.56 -5.72 -20.24
C GLN A 153 3.32 -4.75 -19.35
N LYS A 154 3.76 -3.62 -19.93
CA LYS A 154 4.25 -2.49 -19.14
C LYS A 154 3.08 -1.97 -18.31
N THR A 155 3.02 -2.35 -17.04
CA THR A 155 2.21 -1.63 -16.06
C THR A 155 2.65 -0.17 -16.09
N ASP A 156 1.71 0.74 -16.32
CA ASP A 156 2.01 2.16 -16.25
C ASP A 156 2.39 2.50 -14.80
N THR A 157 3.69 2.63 -14.55
CA THR A 157 4.24 2.93 -13.24
C THR A 157 3.64 4.22 -12.67
N SER A 158 3.26 5.18 -13.53
CA SER A 158 2.61 6.42 -13.08
C SER A 158 1.21 6.17 -12.52
N GLN A 159 0.43 5.27 -13.13
CA GLN A 159 -0.88 4.87 -12.62
C GLN A 159 -0.75 4.13 -11.29
N GLN A 160 0.23 3.21 -11.16
CA GLN A 160 0.48 2.50 -9.90
C GLN A 160 0.84 3.45 -8.76
N VAL A 161 1.66 4.47 -9.02
CA VAL A 161 2.00 5.51 -8.03
C VAL A 161 0.76 6.31 -7.64
N ASN A 162 -0.07 6.70 -8.60
CA ASN A 162 -1.27 7.47 -8.33
C ASN A 162 -2.26 6.70 -7.42
N HIS A 163 -2.47 5.42 -7.68
CA HIS A 163 -3.35 4.61 -6.82
C HIS A 163 -2.76 4.36 -5.44
N LEU A 164 -1.43 4.19 -5.35
CA LEU A 164 -0.76 4.17 -4.04
C LEU A 164 -0.96 5.50 -3.29
N ASN A 165 -0.92 6.64 -3.98
CA ASN A 165 -1.20 7.94 -3.38
C ASN A 165 -2.64 8.03 -2.86
N GLU A 166 -3.63 7.50 -3.58
CA GLU A 166 -5.04 7.46 -3.13
C GLU A 166 -5.20 6.64 -1.84
N TYR A 167 -4.53 5.48 -1.76
CA TYR A 167 -4.50 4.67 -0.53
C TYR A 167 -3.86 5.41 0.65
N LEU A 168 -2.69 6.02 0.43
CA LEU A 168 -2.01 6.79 1.47
C LEU A 168 -2.81 8.02 1.90
N HIS A 169 -3.57 8.62 0.99
CA HIS A 169 -4.49 9.70 1.30
C HIS A 169 -5.65 9.22 2.18
N ALA A 170 -6.23 8.04 1.90
CA ALA A 170 -7.26 7.44 2.77
C ALA A 170 -6.73 7.23 4.20
N GLN A 171 -5.51 6.71 4.33
CA GLN A 171 -4.83 6.51 5.60
C GLN A 171 -4.56 7.84 6.32
N SER A 172 -4.09 8.85 5.60
CA SER A 172 -3.84 10.19 6.15
C SER A 172 -5.13 10.85 6.64
N GLN A 173 -6.23 10.67 5.91
CA GLN A 173 -7.56 11.16 6.28
C GLN A 173 -8.06 10.53 7.57
N LEU A 174 -8.00 9.19 7.68
CA LEU A 174 -8.41 8.48 8.89
C LEU A 174 -7.54 8.86 10.08
N HIS A 175 -6.22 8.91 9.90
CA HIS A 175 -5.28 9.32 10.95
C HIS A 175 -5.55 10.75 11.44
N TYR A 176 -5.77 11.71 10.54
CA TYR A 176 -6.13 13.07 10.93
C TYR A 176 -7.45 13.09 11.70
N TRP A 177 -8.47 12.38 11.22
CA TRP A 177 -9.79 12.35 11.82
C TRP A 177 -9.77 11.79 13.25
N ARG A 178 -9.07 10.68 13.49
CA ARG A 178 -8.82 10.10 14.83
C ARG A 178 -8.21 11.13 15.78
N ASN A 179 -7.23 11.89 15.29
CA ASN A 179 -6.52 12.87 16.11
C ASN A 179 -7.34 14.13 16.39
N ALA A 180 -8.26 14.49 15.50
CA ALA A 180 -9.17 15.62 15.66
C ALA A 180 -10.33 15.34 16.66
N GLN A 181 -10.54 14.08 17.07
CA GLN A 181 -11.62 13.74 18.01
C GLN A 181 -11.38 14.34 19.41
N PRO A 182 -12.44 14.85 20.08
CA PRO A 182 -12.38 15.29 21.48
C PRO A 182 -11.93 14.15 22.41
N ALA A 183 -11.27 14.49 23.52
CA ALA A 183 -10.76 13.51 24.48
C ALA A 183 -11.85 12.61 25.08
N GLU A 184 -13.08 13.10 25.22
CA GLU A 184 -14.22 12.35 25.76
C GLU A 184 -14.68 11.22 24.83
N THR A 185 -14.53 11.39 23.51
CA THR A 185 -14.85 10.37 22.49
C THR A 185 -13.80 9.24 22.48
N LYS A 186 -12.55 9.54 22.84
CA LYS A 186 -11.45 8.55 22.87
C LYS A 186 -11.60 7.51 23.98
N MET A 187 -12.26 7.86 25.09
CA MET A 187 -12.45 6.97 26.25
C MET A 187 -13.59 5.95 26.10
N GLN A 188 -14.43 6.05 25.07
CA GLN A 188 -15.53 5.10 24.82
C GLN A 188 -15.16 3.99 23.82
N ALA A 189 -13.93 4.01 23.28
CA ALA A 189 -13.43 3.07 22.28
C ALA A 189 -12.33 2.12 22.80
N GLU A 190 -11.96 2.22 24.09
CA GLU A 190 -11.13 1.24 24.83
C GLU A 190 -12.02 0.32 25.68
#